data_AF-A0A559IZ91-F1
#
_entry.id   AF-A0A559IZ91-F1
#
_cell.length_a   1.000
_cell.length_b   1.000
_cell.length_c   1.000
_cell.angle_alpha   90.00
_cell.angle_beta   90.00
_cell.angle_gamma   90.00
#
_symmetry.space_group_name_H-M   'P 1'
#
loop_
_entity.id
_entity.type
_entity.pdbx_description
1 polymer ?
#
loop_
_entity_poly.entity_id
_entity_poly.type
_entity_poly.pdbx_seq_one_letter_code
_entity_poly.pdbx_strand_id
1 'polypeptide(L)'
;MNFTAAQVKTLRKICTLLCAALLVVMPNAVGAIAEHQHMTKTRFAPATSPEQTSQPLPQVQLFDMQQERIVKTLPNTPAVQAEATKWLQSVTGLSPQLNIGSKCGYIVRIALANPFQVKLPRIDFQTNDVFLIYCPDKKPLLLVFTPERKPFLLEFKHNVQPFMEELMKPMLPGAEQQ
;
A
#
# COMPACT_ATOMS: atom_id res chain seq x y z
N MET A 1 -19.12 -15.74 -13.34
CA MET A 1 -17.94 -15.44 -14.17
C MET A 1 -16.90 -16.50 -13.85
N ASN A 2 -16.64 -17.41 -14.81
CA ASN A 2 -15.77 -18.57 -14.60
C ASN A 2 -14.34 -18.22 -15.03
N PHE A 3 -13.43 -18.16 -14.06
CA PHE A 3 -12.00 -18.00 -14.32
C PHE A 3 -11.42 -19.32 -14.84
N THR A 4 -10.63 -19.27 -15.91
CA THR A 4 -9.91 -20.46 -16.40
C THR A 4 -8.70 -20.75 -15.51
N ALA A 5 -8.34 -22.03 -15.37
CA ALA A 5 -7.32 -22.49 -14.42
C ALA A 5 -5.92 -21.86 -14.62
N ALA A 6 -5.61 -21.40 -15.83
CA ALA A 6 -4.37 -20.67 -16.13
C ALA A 6 -4.35 -19.25 -15.55
N GLN A 7 -5.49 -18.58 -15.51
CA GLN A 7 -5.65 -17.19 -15.06
C GLN A 7 -5.48 -17.08 -13.54
N VAL A 8 -5.97 -18.09 -12.81
CA VAL A 8 -5.82 -18.17 -11.35
C VAL A 8 -4.36 -18.40 -10.95
N LYS A 9 -3.57 -19.09 -11.78
CA LYS A 9 -2.15 -19.38 -11.50
C LYS A 9 -1.25 -18.14 -11.58
N THR A 10 -1.45 -17.28 -12.58
CA THR A 10 -0.64 -16.06 -12.75
C THR A 10 -0.96 -15.04 -11.66
N LEU A 11 -2.24 -14.85 -11.33
CA LEU A 11 -2.66 -13.96 -10.24
C LEU A 11 -2.20 -14.50 -8.87
N ARG A 12 -2.26 -15.82 -8.64
CA ARG A 12 -1.67 -16.44 -7.44
C ARG A 12 -0.18 -16.21 -7.35
N LYS A 13 0.59 -16.33 -8.45
CA LYS A 13 2.05 -16.11 -8.41
C LYS A 13 2.40 -14.67 -8.02
N ILE A 14 1.73 -13.68 -8.62
CA ILE A 14 1.92 -12.26 -8.27
C ILE A 14 1.52 -12.01 -6.81
N CYS A 15 0.40 -12.58 -6.36
CA CYS A 15 -0.06 -12.46 -4.97
C CYS A 15 0.89 -13.19 -3.97
N THR A 16 1.51 -14.30 -4.37
CA THR A 16 2.46 -15.05 -3.53
C THR A 16 3.80 -14.32 -3.41
N LEU A 17 4.28 -13.71 -4.52
CA LEU A 17 5.49 -12.88 -4.50
C LEU A 17 5.32 -11.62 -3.66
N LEU A 18 4.15 -10.97 -3.72
CA LEU A 18 3.82 -9.85 -2.82
C LEU A 18 3.70 -10.28 -1.34
N CYS A 19 3.20 -11.49 -1.06
CA CYS A 19 3.09 -11.98 0.33
C CYS A 19 4.43 -12.47 0.91
N ALA A 20 5.32 -13.05 0.10
CA ALA A 20 6.61 -13.57 0.58
C ALA A 20 7.55 -12.46 1.08
N ALA A 21 7.39 -11.22 0.59
CA ALA A 21 8.13 -10.07 1.08
C ALA A 21 7.68 -9.56 2.47
N LEU A 22 6.61 -10.13 3.07
CA LEU A 22 6.07 -9.71 4.37
C LEU A 22 6.49 -10.59 5.58
N LEU A 23 7.19 -11.71 5.38
CA LEU A 23 7.39 -12.72 6.46
C LEU A 23 8.73 -12.70 7.20
N VAL A 24 9.53 -11.63 7.11
CA VAL A 24 10.79 -11.54 7.87
C VAL A 24 10.72 -10.44 8.92
N VAL A 25 9.97 -10.65 10.02
CA VAL A 25 10.33 -10.12 11.35
C VAL A 25 9.71 -10.99 12.46
N MET A 26 10.58 -11.70 13.18
CA MET A 26 10.43 -12.20 14.57
C MET A 26 11.87 -12.23 15.15
N PRO A 27 12.13 -12.25 16.49
CA PRO A 27 11.23 -12.17 17.64
C PRO A 27 11.77 -11.24 18.78
N ASN A 28 11.07 -11.28 19.93
CA ASN A 28 11.51 -10.98 21.32
C ASN A 28 11.22 -9.58 21.89
N ALA A 29 10.37 -9.54 22.93
CA ALA A 29 10.83 -9.13 24.27
C ALA A 29 9.84 -9.59 25.36
N VAL A 30 10.44 -10.19 26.39
CA VAL A 30 9.93 -10.69 27.67
C VAL A 30 9.41 -9.55 28.56
N GLY A 31 8.47 -9.85 29.47
CA GLY A 31 8.30 -9.03 30.68
C GLY A 31 7.04 -9.34 31.49
N ALA A 32 7.16 -10.21 32.50
CA ALA A 32 6.15 -10.49 33.52
C ALA A 32 6.46 -9.69 34.80
N ILE A 33 5.44 -9.09 35.46
CA ILE A 33 5.30 -8.84 36.91
C ILE A 33 3.90 -8.21 37.14
N ALA A 34 2.97 -8.85 37.84
CA ALA A 34 2.82 -9.04 39.29
C ALA A 34 1.97 -7.94 39.97
N GLU A 35 1.02 -8.45 40.73
CA GLU A 35 -0.14 -7.90 41.45
C GLU A 35 0.26 -7.11 42.71
N HIS A 36 -0.53 -6.08 43.12
CA HIS A 36 -1.03 -5.79 44.50
C HIS A 36 -1.29 -4.28 44.77
N GLN A 37 -2.59 -3.95 44.87
CA GLN A 37 -3.33 -3.18 45.90
C GLN A 37 -2.91 -1.77 46.47
N HIS A 38 -3.97 -0.99 46.75
CA HIS A 38 -4.21 0.05 47.79
C HIS A 38 -3.85 1.55 47.59
N MET A 39 -4.93 2.34 47.59
CA MET A 39 -5.21 3.58 48.35
C MET A 39 -4.42 4.90 48.11
N THR A 40 -5.23 5.95 47.89
CA THR A 40 -4.97 7.39 48.15
C THR A 40 -4.12 8.16 47.14
N LYS A 41 -4.74 9.13 46.48
CA LYS A 41 -4.45 10.58 46.62
C LYS A 41 -4.83 11.32 45.33
N THR A 42 -5.81 12.22 45.45
CA THR A 42 -6.15 13.22 44.44
C THR A 42 -4.90 13.97 43.99
N ARG A 43 -4.58 13.87 42.70
CA ARG A 43 -3.74 14.82 41.98
C ARG A 43 -4.46 15.18 40.69
N PHE A 44 -4.69 16.47 40.51
CA PHE A 44 -5.04 17.04 39.23
C PHE A 44 -3.98 16.61 38.20
N ALA A 45 -4.39 15.81 37.22
CA ALA A 45 -3.63 15.59 36.01
C ALA A 45 -4.22 16.50 34.92
N PRO A 46 -3.41 17.24 34.15
CA PRO A 46 -3.89 17.77 32.89
C PRO A 46 -4.30 16.57 32.03
N ALA A 47 -5.43 16.68 31.34
CA ALA A 47 -5.89 15.69 30.39
C ALA A 47 -4.80 15.47 29.34
N THR A 48 -4.01 14.41 29.51
CA THR A 48 -3.20 13.86 28.45
C THR A 48 -4.20 13.40 27.40
N SER A 49 -4.37 14.20 26.35
CA SER A 49 -4.95 13.71 25.10
C SER A 49 -4.28 12.36 24.81
N PRO A 50 -5.01 11.34 24.36
CA PRO A 50 -4.35 10.19 23.78
C PRO A 50 -3.52 10.73 22.62
N GLU A 51 -2.21 10.84 22.85
CA GLU A 51 -1.23 10.88 21.79
C GLU A 51 -1.47 9.60 21.02
N GLN A 52 -2.27 9.70 19.96
CA GLN A 52 -2.44 8.65 18.98
C GLN A 52 -1.02 8.44 18.46
N THR A 53 -0.36 7.42 19.00
CA THR A 53 0.87 6.87 18.48
C THR A 53 0.58 6.52 17.03
N SER A 54 0.85 7.48 16.15
CA SER A 54 0.78 7.29 14.72
C SER A 54 1.90 6.31 14.43
N GLN A 55 1.56 5.02 14.43
CA GLN A 55 2.50 3.98 14.04
C GLN A 55 3.07 4.42 12.69
N PRO A 56 4.41 4.44 12.53
CA PRO A 56 5.01 4.89 11.28
C PRO A 56 4.41 4.11 10.12
N LEU A 57 3.85 4.82 9.13
CA LEU A 57 3.26 4.16 7.98
C LEU A 57 4.33 3.34 7.26
N PRO A 58 3.97 2.14 6.76
CA PRO A 58 4.88 1.36 5.94
C PRO A 58 5.43 2.22 4.79
N GLN A 59 6.74 2.08 4.54
CA GLN A 59 7.41 2.76 3.45
C GLN A 59 6.76 2.41 2.11
N VAL A 60 6.80 3.37 1.20
CA VAL A 60 6.40 3.17 -0.19
C VAL A 60 7.47 2.33 -0.86
N GLN A 61 7.04 1.34 -1.65
CA GLN A 61 7.94 0.39 -2.29
C GLN A 61 7.74 0.44 -3.80
N LEU A 62 8.83 0.65 -4.55
CA LEU A 62 8.87 0.53 -5.99
C LEU A 62 9.41 -0.85 -6.35
N PHE A 63 8.55 -1.70 -6.89
CA PHE A 63 8.90 -3.01 -7.39
C PHE A 63 9.08 -2.96 -8.91
N ASP A 64 10.21 -3.47 -9.39
CA ASP A 64 10.48 -3.64 -10.82
C ASP A 64 10.01 -5.04 -11.24
N MET A 65 9.04 -5.10 -12.16
CA MET A 65 8.47 -6.37 -12.61
C MET A 65 9.44 -7.20 -13.45
N GLN A 66 10.40 -6.57 -14.12
CA GLN A 66 11.39 -7.26 -14.94
C GLN A 66 12.50 -7.86 -14.07
N GLN A 67 12.90 -7.16 -13.01
CA GLN A 67 13.94 -7.61 -12.08
C GLN A 67 13.37 -8.45 -10.91
N GLU A 68 12.04 -8.54 -10.81
CA GLU A 68 11.29 -9.26 -9.78
C GLU A 68 11.73 -8.88 -8.34
N ARG A 69 12.07 -7.61 -8.13
CA ARG A 69 12.52 -7.11 -6.82
C ARG A 69 12.11 -5.67 -6.54
N ILE A 70 12.15 -5.29 -5.27
CA ILE A 70 12.03 -3.89 -4.85
C ILE A 70 13.33 -3.19 -5.23
N VAL A 71 13.23 -2.15 -6.04
CA VAL A 71 14.38 -1.35 -6.52
C VAL A 71 14.52 -0.01 -5.80
N LYS A 72 13.47 0.45 -5.11
CA LYS A 72 13.50 1.68 -4.31
C LYS A 72 12.49 1.61 -3.17
N THR A 73 12.85 2.17 -2.02
CA THR A 73 11.93 2.44 -0.91
C THR A 73 12.02 3.92 -0.54
N LEU A 74 10.90 4.51 -0.15
CA LEU A 74 10.86 5.92 0.26
C LEU A 74 9.87 6.15 1.40
N PRO A 75 10.04 7.23 2.18
CA PRO A 75 9.10 7.62 3.22
C PRO A 75 7.69 7.80 2.67
N ASN A 76 6.70 7.32 3.42
CA ASN A 76 5.31 7.48 3.07
C ASN A 76 4.80 8.84 3.57
N THR A 77 5.14 9.88 2.82
CA THR A 77 4.86 11.27 3.21
C THR A 77 3.40 11.67 2.93
N PRO A 78 2.89 12.75 3.55
CA PRO A 78 1.57 13.28 3.24
C PRO A 78 1.35 13.60 1.76
N ALA A 79 2.41 14.00 1.04
CA ALA A 79 2.33 14.24 -0.40
C ALA A 79 2.05 12.95 -1.19
N VAL A 80 2.69 11.84 -0.82
CA VAL A 80 2.43 10.52 -1.44
C VAL A 80 1.01 10.02 -1.10
N GLN A 81 0.56 10.23 0.13
CA GLN A 81 -0.82 9.90 0.55
C GLN A 81 -1.87 10.68 -0.26
N ALA A 82 -1.61 11.97 -0.50
CA ALA A 82 -2.49 12.81 -1.30
C ALA A 82 -2.57 12.33 -2.76
N GLU A 83 -1.44 11.95 -3.36
CA GLU A 83 -1.42 11.38 -4.71
C GLU A 83 -2.20 10.06 -4.79
N ALA A 84 -1.97 9.12 -3.87
CA ALA A 84 -2.71 7.87 -3.82
C ALA A 84 -4.23 8.10 -3.70
N THR A 85 -4.62 9.09 -2.89
CA THR A 85 -6.02 9.49 -2.71
C THR A 85 -6.62 10.04 -4.01
N LYS A 86 -5.90 10.92 -4.73
CA LYS A 86 -6.35 11.44 -6.03
C LYS A 86 -6.58 10.33 -7.05
N TRP A 87 -5.71 9.32 -7.08
CA TRP A 87 -5.87 8.19 -7.99
C TRP A 87 -7.15 7.42 -7.67
N LEU A 88 -7.36 7.06 -6.39
CA LEU A 88 -8.54 6.36 -5.91
C LEU A 88 -9.85 7.13 -6.14
N GLN A 89 -9.85 8.45 -5.93
CA GLN A 89 -11.00 9.31 -6.21
C GLN A 89 -11.34 9.40 -7.70
N SER A 90 -10.35 9.20 -8.58
CA SER A 90 -10.51 9.25 -10.03
C SER A 90 -10.83 7.90 -10.67
N VAL A 91 -11.08 6.86 -9.86
CA VAL A 91 -11.46 5.53 -10.33
C VAL A 91 -12.77 5.60 -11.11
N THR A 92 -12.77 5.03 -12.31
CA THR A 92 -13.93 5.01 -13.21
C THR A 92 -14.66 3.67 -13.22
N GLY A 93 -14.00 2.61 -12.79
CA GLY A 93 -14.58 1.27 -12.80
C GLY A 93 -13.55 0.17 -12.64
N LEU A 94 -14.04 -1.08 -12.74
CA LEU A 94 -13.18 -2.23 -12.86
C LEU A 94 -12.47 -2.21 -14.21
N SER A 95 -11.20 -2.61 -14.23
CA SER A 95 -10.51 -2.83 -15.49
C SER A 95 -11.09 -4.06 -16.20
N PRO A 96 -11.34 -3.99 -17.52
CA PRO A 96 -11.63 -5.17 -18.33
C PRO A 96 -10.38 -6.05 -18.52
N GLN A 97 -9.19 -5.54 -18.19
CA GLN A 97 -7.95 -6.32 -18.25
C GLN A 97 -7.95 -7.36 -17.12
N LEU A 98 -7.84 -8.63 -17.49
CA LEU A 98 -7.77 -9.74 -16.55
C LEU A 98 -6.35 -10.04 -16.08
N ASN A 99 -5.33 -9.51 -16.75
CA ASN A 99 -3.92 -9.74 -16.41
C ASN A 99 -3.06 -8.49 -16.54
N ILE A 100 -2.13 -8.39 -15.61
CA ILE A 100 -1.02 -7.47 -15.63
C ILE A 100 0.14 -8.27 -16.25
N GLY A 101 0.51 -7.97 -17.49
CA GLY A 101 1.57 -8.71 -18.19
C GLY A 101 2.89 -8.66 -17.41
N SER A 102 3.60 -9.79 -17.31
CA SER A 102 4.75 -9.97 -16.42
C SER A 102 6.09 -9.42 -16.95
N LYS A 103 6.09 -8.63 -18.02
CA LYS A 103 7.33 -8.24 -18.74
C LYS A 103 7.56 -6.74 -18.85
N CYS A 104 6.64 -5.92 -18.38
CA CYS A 104 6.78 -4.47 -18.47
C CYS A 104 6.26 -3.83 -17.20
N GLY A 105 6.98 -2.81 -16.74
CA GLY A 105 6.46 -1.86 -15.77
C GLY A 105 6.98 -1.99 -14.35
N TYR A 106 6.45 -1.09 -13.53
CA TYR A 106 6.73 -0.94 -12.11
C TYR A 106 5.44 -1.08 -11.31
N ILE A 107 5.56 -1.59 -10.09
CA ILE A 107 4.46 -1.59 -9.11
C ILE A 107 4.88 -0.69 -7.95
N VAL A 108 4.10 0.35 -7.68
CA VAL A 108 4.28 1.18 -6.49
C VAL A 108 3.27 0.77 -5.43
N ARG A 109 3.74 0.25 -4.30
CA ARG A 109 2.90 -0.02 -3.14
C ARG A 109 2.88 1.19 -2.23
N ILE A 110 1.67 1.65 -1.88
CA ILE A 110 1.43 2.70 -0.90
C ILE A 110 0.44 2.15 0.12
N ALA A 111 0.88 2.04 1.38
CA ALA A 111 -0.03 1.79 2.50
C ALA A 111 -0.75 3.11 2.83
N LEU A 112 -2.08 3.09 2.91
CA LEU A 112 -2.88 4.27 3.22
C LEU A 112 -2.87 4.55 4.73
N ALA A 113 -2.88 5.82 5.09
CA ALA A 113 -2.97 6.24 6.48
C ALA A 113 -4.29 5.80 7.14
N ASN A 114 -5.37 5.83 6.36
CA ASN A 114 -6.70 5.38 6.76
C ASN A 114 -7.29 4.53 5.63
N PRO A 115 -8.17 3.55 5.96
CA PRO A 115 -8.89 2.81 4.95
C PRO A 115 -9.65 3.75 4.01
N PHE A 116 -9.52 3.57 2.70
CA PHE A 116 -10.24 4.34 1.71
C PHE A 116 -11.46 3.57 1.19
N GLN A 117 -12.63 4.22 1.19
CA GLN A 117 -13.86 3.64 0.66
C GLN A 117 -13.92 3.79 -0.86
N VAL A 118 -13.85 2.67 -1.59
CA VAL A 118 -14.02 2.64 -3.04
C VAL A 118 -15.49 2.32 -3.35
N LYS A 119 -16.17 3.27 -4.00
CA LYS A 119 -17.58 3.13 -4.41
C LYS A 119 -17.71 3.09 -5.92
N LEU A 120 -18.20 1.96 -6.42
CA LEU A 120 -18.54 1.72 -7.82
C LEU A 120 -20.01 1.30 -7.94
N PRO A 121 -20.65 1.40 -9.12
CA PRO A 121 -22.09 1.15 -9.26
C PRO A 121 -22.61 -0.20 -8.75
N ARG A 122 -21.76 -1.22 -8.59
CA ARG A 122 -22.16 -2.57 -8.12
C ARG A 122 -21.26 -3.10 -7.01
N ILE A 123 -20.29 -2.32 -6.55
CA ILE A 123 -19.20 -2.77 -5.69
C ILE A 123 -18.89 -1.65 -4.70
N ASP A 124 -18.87 -1.98 -3.42
CA ASP A 124 -18.53 -1.06 -2.35
C ASP A 124 -17.63 -1.79 -1.34
N PHE A 125 -16.41 -1.29 -1.12
CA PHE A 125 -15.45 -1.89 -0.19
C PHE A 125 -14.41 -0.89 0.30
N GLN A 126 -13.72 -1.25 1.38
CA GLN A 126 -12.57 -0.51 1.88
C GLN A 126 -11.26 -1.15 1.43
N THR A 127 -10.25 -0.32 1.19
CA THR A 127 -8.86 -0.78 0.97
C THR A 127 -7.90 -0.04 1.88
N ASN A 128 -6.87 -0.75 2.33
CA ASN A 128 -5.79 -0.18 3.15
C ASN A 128 -4.49 0.02 2.35
N ASP A 129 -4.35 -0.65 1.21
CA ASP A 129 -3.17 -0.56 0.35
C ASP A 129 -3.60 -0.21 -1.06
N VAL A 130 -2.75 0.55 -1.75
CA VAL A 130 -2.87 0.85 -3.17
C VAL A 130 -1.61 0.39 -3.88
N PHE A 131 -1.80 -0.36 -4.95
CA PHE A 131 -0.73 -0.82 -5.82
C PHE A 131 -0.92 -0.18 -7.19
N LEU A 132 -0.13 0.86 -7.48
CA LEU A 132 -0.10 1.46 -8.80
C LEU A 132 0.73 0.58 -9.73
N ILE A 133 0.10 0.08 -10.78
CA ILE A 133 0.76 -0.67 -11.84
C ILE A 133 0.98 0.31 -13.00
N TYR A 134 2.24 0.60 -13.27
CA TYR A 134 2.66 1.53 -14.30
C TYR A 134 3.46 0.82 -15.38
N CYS A 135 3.05 0.95 -16.63
CA CYS A 135 3.80 0.49 -17.80
C CYS A 135 3.87 1.67 -18.79
N PRO A 136 5.04 2.01 -19.36
CA PRO A 136 5.15 3.13 -20.30
C PRO A 136 4.20 3.03 -21.51
N ASP A 137 3.99 1.81 -22.02
CA ASP A 137 3.21 1.56 -23.23
C ASP A 137 1.71 1.32 -22.97
N LYS A 138 1.26 1.38 -21.70
CA LYS A 138 -0.13 1.04 -21.33
C LYS A 138 -0.71 2.04 -20.36
N LYS A 139 -2.04 2.05 -20.28
CA LYS A 139 -2.74 2.83 -19.26
C LYS A 139 -2.40 2.27 -17.86
N PRO A 140 -2.10 3.14 -16.89
CA PRO A 140 -1.86 2.71 -15.52
C PRO A 140 -3.14 2.12 -14.92
N LEU A 141 -2.96 1.17 -14.01
CA LEU A 141 -4.05 0.51 -13.28
C LEU A 141 -3.78 0.56 -11.79
N LEU A 142 -4.84 0.55 -10.98
CA LEU A 142 -4.72 0.35 -9.54
C LEU A 142 -5.12 -1.07 -9.19
N LEU A 143 -4.27 -1.78 -8.49
CA LEU A 143 -4.64 -2.99 -7.78
C LEU A 143 -4.90 -2.62 -6.33
N VAL A 144 -6.04 -3.04 -5.80
CA VAL A 144 -6.43 -2.86 -4.40
C VAL A 144 -6.98 -4.18 -3.85
N PHE A 145 -7.00 -4.31 -2.53
CA PHE A 145 -7.53 -5.49 -1.86
C PHE A 145 -8.65 -5.10 -0.90
N THR A 146 -9.71 -5.90 -0.88
CA THR A 146 -10.73 -5.77 0.18
C THR A 146 -10.18 -6.27 1.51
N PRO A 147 -10.89 -6.04 2.64
CA PRO A 147 -10.51 -6.61 3.93
C PRO A 147 -10.41 -8.14 3.91
N GLU A 148 -11.19 -8.80 3.05
CA GLU A 148 -11.14 -10.27 2.82
C GLU A 148 -9.99 -10.69 1.89
N ARG A 149 -9.05 -9.77 1.60
CA ARG A 149 -7.91 -9.96 0.68
C ARG A 149 -8.32 -10.30 -0.75
N LYS A 150 -9.50 -9.87 -1.18
CA LYS A 150 -9.93 -10.06 -2.57
C LYS A 150 -9.34 -8.96 -3.47
N PRO A 151 -8.60 -9.31 -4.53
CA PRO A 151 -8.00 -8.32 -5.42
C PRO A 151 -9.05 -7.70 -6.37
N PHE A 152 -8.94 -6.39 -6.59
CA PHE A 152 -9.66 -5.66 -7.62
C PHE A 152 -8.68 -4.83 -8.44
N LEU A 153 -8.77 -4.98 -9.76
CA LEU A 153 -8.03 -4.15 -10.71
C LEU A 153 -8.96 -3.04 -11.20
N LEU A 154 -8.54 -1.80 -11.02
CA LEU A 154 -9.33 -0.60 -11.25
C LEU A 154 -8.69 0.27 -12.33
N GLU A 155 -9.54 0.84 -13.18
CA GLU A 155 -9.16 1.92 -14.08
C GLU A 155 -9.47 3.26 -13.44
N PHE A 156 -8.63 4.25 -13.73
CA PHE A 156 -8.73 5.59 -13.19
C PHE A 156 -8.23 6.62 -14.21
N LYS A 157 -8.60 7.88 -14.02
CA LYS A 157 -8.30 8.96 -14.99
C LYS A 157 -7.06 9.80 -14.66
N HIS A 158 -6.59 9.78 -13.41
CA HIS A 158 -5.50 10.66 -13.00
C HIS A 158 -4.19 10.35 -13.73
N ASN A 159 -3.44 11.39 -14.10
CA ASN A 159 -2.12 11.22 -14.71
C ASN A 159 -1.08 10.89 -13.63
N VAL A 160 -0.42 9.75 -13.76
CA VAL A 160 0.62 9.30 -12.82
C VAL A 160 2.05 9.57 -13.29
N GLN A 161 2.24 10.03 -14.53
CA GLN A 161 3.59 10.28 -15.06
C GLN A 161 4.42 11.22 -14.19
N PRO A 162 3.92 12.37 -13.68
CA PRO A 162 4.73 13.25 -12.85
C PRO A 162 5.22 12.58 -11.56
N PHE A 163 4.34 11.77 -10.95
CA PHE A 163 4.70 10.99 -9.76
C PHE A 163 5.77 9.93 -10.08
N MET A 164 5.60 9.20 -11.19
CA MET A 164 6.54 8.16 -11.60
C MET A 164 7.90 8.74 -12.00
N GLU A 165 7.93 9.88 -12.69
CA GLU A 165 9.16 10.58 -13.04
C GLU A 165 9.93 11.00 -11.79
N GLU A 166 9.25 11.63 -10.82
CA GLU A 166 9.87 11.99 -9.54
C GLU A 166 10.41 10.75 -8.80
N LEU A 167 9.63 9.67 -8.81
CA LEU A 167 10.00 8.43 -8.15
C LEU A 167 11.21 7.75 -8.81
N MET A 168 11.33 7.82 -10.13
CA MET A 168 12.41 7.22 -10.91
C MET A 168 13.67 8.09 -10.99
N LYS A 169 13.61 9.35 -10.58
CA LYS A 169 14.82 10.18 -10.50
C LYS A 169 15.89 9.46 -9.65
N PRO A 170 17.14 9.37 -10.14
CA PRO A 170 18.22 8.85 -9.34
C PRO A 170 18.31 9.71 -8.09
N MET A 171 18.32 9.07 -6.92
CA MET A 171 18.53 9.76 -5.66
C MET A 171 19.89 10.43 -5.76
N LEU A 172 19.94 11.76 -5.82
CA LEU A 172 21.20 12.49 -5.76
C LEU A 172 21.86 12.12 -4.43
N PRO A 173 23.09 11.59 -4.43
CA PRO A 173 23.82 11.33 -3.19
C PRO A 173 24.09 12.68 -2.52
N GLY A 174 23.34 12.99 -1.46
CA GLY A 174 23.46 14.29 -0.78
C GLY A 174 22.35 14.67 0.19
N ALA A 175 21.25 13.90 0.29
CA ALA A 175 20.19 14.16 1.26
C ALA A 175 20.03 12.99 2.24
N GLU A 176 21.14 12.59 2.87
CA GLU A 176 21.09 11.95 4.18
C GLU A 176 21.19 13.11 5.20
N GLN A 177 20.05 13.63 5.64
CA GLN A 177 20.00 14.59 6.74
C GLN A 177 19.55 13.87 8.00
N GLN A 178 20.58 13.45 8.74
CA GLN A 178 20.81 13.61 10.17
C GLN A 178 19.64 13.37 11.14
#